data_AF-A0A9E4A3M4-F1
#
_entry.id   AF-A0A9E4A3M4-F1
#
_cell.length_a   1.000
_cell.length_b   1.000
_cell.length_c   1.000
_cell.angle_alpha   90.00
_cell.angle_beta   90.00
_cell.angle_gamma   90.00
#
_symmetry.space_group_name_H-M   'P 1'
#
loop_
_entity.id
_entity.type
_entity.pdbx_description
1 polymer ?
#
loop_
_entity_poly.entity_id
_entity_poly.type
_entity_poly.pdbx_seq_one_letter_code
_entity_poly.pdbx_strand_id
1 'polypeptide(L)' 'MASVNYSVPEEVKAAFNQAFEGRNKSAVIAGLMREAVERVRRRQESRQAVESILRRRRRAPALSDDELREVRRRERP' A
#
# COMPACT_ATOMS: atom_id res chain seq x y z
N MET A 1 -26.42 -2.36 8.31
CA MET A 1 -25.42 -1.31 8.01
C MET A 1 -25.09 -0.61 9.31
N ALA A 2 -23.81 -0.38 9.60
CA ALA A 2 -23.41 0.46 10.73
C ALA A 2 -23.48 1.94 10.31
N SER A 3 -23.98 2.81 11.20
CA SER A 3 -23.89 4.26 11.01
C SER A 3 -22.63 4.78 11.66
N VAL A 4 -21.93 5.70 11.01
CA VAL A 4 -20.76 6.37 11.56
C VAL A 4 -20.89 7.87 11.30
N ASN A 5 -20.66 8.67 12.33
CA ASN A 5 -20.78 10.12 12.26
C ASN A 5 -19.39 10.75 12.20
N TYR A 6 -19.19 11.68 11.27
CA TYR A 6 -17.96 12.45 11.12
C TYR A 6 -18.29 13.92 10.91
N SER A 7 -17.50 14.79 11.52
CA SER A 7 -17.54 16.22 11.23
C SER A 7 -16.60 16.51 10.06
N VAL A 8 -17.10 17.21 9.06
CA VAL A 8 -16.33 17.71 7.92
C VAL A 8 -16.60 19.20 7.76
N PRO A 9 -15.64 19.98 7.24
CA PRO A 9 -15.88 21.38 6.91
C PRO A 9 -17.06 21.53 5.95
N GLU A 10 -17.84 22.61 6.09
CA GLU A 10 -19.07 22.79 5.30
C GLU A 10 -18.75 22.92 3.81
N GLU A 11 -17.64 23.55 3.46
CA GLU A 11 -17.16 23.66 2.08
C GLU A 11 -16.90 22.29 1.45
N VAL A 12 -16.37 21.34 2.23
CA VAL A 12 -16.11 19.97 1.76
C VAL A 12 -17.43 19.22 1.54
N LYS A 13 -18.36 19.36 2.48
CA LYS A 13 -19.69 18.76 2.38
C LYS A 13 -20.47 19.31 1.18
N ALA A 14 -20.42 20.62 0.95
CA ALA A 14 -21.06 21.26 -0.19
C ALA A 14 -20.49 20.76 -1.52
N ALA A 15 -19.16 20.76 -1.66
CA ALA A 15 -18.49 20.27 -2.86
C ALA A 15 -18.78 18.78 -3.11
N PHE A 16 -18.77 17.95 -2.07
CA PHE A 16 -19.10 16.52 -2.19
C PHE A 16 -20.55 16.31 -2.61
N ASN A 17 -21.49 17.05 -2.01
CA ASN A 17 -22.90 16.94 -2.33
C ASN A 17 -23.20 17.34 -3.78
N GLN A 18 -22.53 18.37 -4.29
CA GLN A 18 -22.65 18.82 -5.68
C GLN A 18 -22.02 17.80 -6.64
N ALA A 19 -20.81 17.32 -6.36
CA ALA A 19 -20.10 16.40 -7.25
C ALA A 19 -20.79 15.03 -7.40
N PHE A 20 -21.52 14.58 -6.36
CA PHE A 20 -22.21 13.29 -6.34
C PHE A 20 -23.73 13.43 -6.25
N GLU A 21 -24.27 14.50 -6.82
CA GLU A 21 -25.72 14.70 -6.91
C GLU A 21 -26.39 13.53 -7.65
N GLY A 22 -27.55 13.09 -7.16
CA GLY A 22 -28.28 11.93 -7.70
C GLY A 22 -27.62 10.56 -7.43
N ARG A 23 -26.49 10.49 -6.72
CA ARG A 23 -25.81 9.23 -6.37
C ARG A 23 -26.08 8.84 -4.91
N ASN A 24 -25.97 7.55 -4.60
CA ASN A 24 -25.95 7.08 -3.21
C ASN A 24 -24.64 7.49 -2.53
N LYS A 25 -24.69 8.58 -1.77
CA LYS A 25 -23.53 9.18 -1.07
C LYS A 25 -22.88 8.21 -0.08
N SER A 26 -23.67 7.42 0.63
CA SER A 26 -23.15 6.41 1.57
C SER A 26 -22.34 5.33 0.84
N ALA A 27 -22.77 4.91 -0.35
CA ALA A 27 -22.00 3.96 -1.16
C ALA A 27 -20.67 4.55 -1.65
N VAL A 28 -20.65 5.83 -2.03
CA VAL A 28 -19.42 6.54 -2.41
C VAL A 28 -18.45 6.61 -1.23
N ILE A 29 -18.91 7.05 -0.06
CA ILE A 29 -18.08 7.12 1.14
C ILE A 29 -17.57 5.74 1.56
N ALA A 30 -18.41 4.71 1.50
CA ALA A 30 -17.98 3.34 1.82
C ALA A 30 -16.89 2.83 0.85
N GLY A 31 -16.99 3.19 -0.44
CA GLY A 31 -15.94 2.92 -1.44
C GLY A 31 -14.62 3.60 -1.08
N LEU A 32 -14.67 4.91 -0.80
CA LEU A 32 -13.50 5.69 -0.40
C LEU A 32 -12.84 5.16 0.88
N MET A 33 -13.63 4.74 1.87
CA MET A 33 -13.12 4.10 3.09
C MET A 33 -12.39 2.79 2.77
N ARG A 34 -12.95 1.95 1.91
CA ARG A 34 -12.31 0.69 1.49
C ARG A 34 -10.97 0.96 0.80
N GLU A 35 -10.93 1.90 -0.14
CA GLU A 35 -9.70 2.30 -0.83
C GLU A 35 -8.64 2.83 0.13
N ALA A 36 -9.04 3.62 1.13
CA ALA A 36 -8.13 4.13 2.15
C ALA A 36 -7.54 2.99 2.99
N VAL A 37 -8.36 2.03 3.41
CA VAL A 37 -7.90 0.83 4.15
C VAL A 37 -6.91 0.02 3.33
N GLU A 38 -7.22 -0.26 2.07
CA GLU A 38 -6.32 -1.03 1.18
C GLU A 38 -4.98 -0.31 0.94
N ARG A 39 -5.00 1.02 0.84
CA ARG A 39 -3.77 1.81 0.73
C ARG A 39 -2.89 1.67 1.98
N VAL A 40 -3.49 1.72 3.17
CA VAL A 40 -2.76 1.54 4.44
C VAL A 40 -2.21 0.12 4.53
N ARG A 41 -3.02 -0.89 4.19
CA ARG A 41 -2.62 -2.30 4.20
C ARG A 41 -1.43 -2.57 3.29
N ARG A 42 -1.50 -2.13 2.02
CA ARG A 42 -0.39 -2.29 1.06
C ARG A 42 0.90 -1.62 1.56
N ARG A 43 0.80 -0.45 2.20
CA ARG A 43 1.96 0.23 2.79
C ARG A 43 2.57 -0.57 3.94
N GLN A 44 1.74 -1.19 4.78
CA GLN A 44 2.21 -2.05 5.88
C GLN A 44 2.87 -3.31 5.34
N GLU A 45 2.25 -4.00 4.39
CA GLU A 45 2.79 -5.21 3.76
C GLU A 45 4.14 -4.93 3.08
N SER A 46 4.25 -3.82 2.35
CA SER A 46 5.51 -3.38 1.73
C SER A 46 6.62 -3.16 2.77
N ARG A 47 6.29 -2.47 3.88
CA ARG A 47 7.25 -2.26 4.97
C ARG A 47 7.72 -3.56 5.60
N GLN A 48 6.79 -4.49 5.87
CA GLN A 48 7.11 -5.81 6.42
C GLN A 48 7.99 -6.62 5.47
N ALA A 49 7.74 -6.55 4.16
CA ALA A 49 8.56 -7.21 3.15
C ALA A 49 10.00 -6.66 3.15
N VAL A 50 10.15 -5.32 3.17
CA VAL A 50 11.47 -4.67 3.25
C VAL A 50 12.21 -5.09 4.52
N GLU A 51 11.54 -5.06 5.68
CA GLU A 51 12.14 -5.47 6.95
C GLU A 51 12.59 -6.94 6.92
N SER A 52 11.77 -7.83 6.35
CA SER A 52 12.11 -9.25 6.18
C SER A 52 13.35 -9.43 5.31
N ILE A 53 13.45 -8.71 4.18
CA ILE A 53 14.62 -8.74 3.29
C ILE A 53 15.87 -8.24 4.03
N LEU A 54 15.78 -7.11 4.72
CA LEU A 54 16.91 -6.54 5.46
C LEU A 54 17.38 -7.48 6.57
N ARG A 55 16.46 -8.10 7.31
CA ARG A 55 16.78 -9.09 8.35
C ARG A 55 17.52 -10.29 7.78
N ARG A 56 17.10 -10.80 6.61
CA ARG A 56 17.77 -11.90 5.91
C ARG A 56 19.16 -11.49 5.44
N ARG A 57 19.30 -10.29 4.84
CA ARG A 57 20.59 -9.77 4.37
C ARG A 57 21.64 -9.68 5.47
N ARG A 58 21.27 -9.35 6.71
CA ARG A 58 22.21 -9.31 7.84
C ARG A 58 22.88 -10.65 8.14
N ARG A 59 22.25 -11.77 7.77
CA ARG A 59 22.76 -13.14 8.01
C ARG A 59 23.19 -13.83 6.71
N ALA A 60 23.05 -13.17 5.57
CA ALA A 60 23.40 -13.75 4.30
C ALA A 60 24.94 -13.78 4.14
N PRO A 61 25.51 -14.86 3.59
CA PRO A 61 26.92 -14.87 3.23
C PRO A 61 27.19 -13.74 2.22
N ALA A 62 28.22 -12.94 2.50
CA ALA A 62 28.68 -11.92 1.58
C ALA A 62 29.61 -12.59 0.55
N LEU A 63 29.12 -12.78 -0.67
CA LEU A 63 29.96 -13.13 -1.81
C LEU A 63 30.57 -11.86 -2.38
N SER A 64 31.85 -11.92 -2.71
CA SER A 64 32.52 -10.87 -3.48
C SER A 64 31.94 -10.79 -4.90
N ASP A 65 32.09 -9.64 -5.54
CA ASP A 65 31.68 -9.45 -6.93
C ASP A 65 32.39 -10.41 -7.89
N ASP A 66 33.62 -10.82 -7.56
CA ASP A 66 34.38 -11.79 -8.37
C ASP A 66 33.80 -13.20 -8.25
N GLU A 67 33.45 -13.65 -7.04
CA GLU A 67 32.77 -14.93 -6.83
C GLU A 67 31.39 -14.96 -7.52
N LEU A 68 30.64 -13.85 -7.44
CA LEU A 68 29.37 -13.71 -8.16
C LEU A 68 29.53 -13.74 -9.68
N ARG A 69 30.60 -13.13 -10.21
CA ARG A 69 30.91 -13.15 -11.65
C ARG A 69 31.25 -14.55 -12.13
N GLU A 70 32.07 -15.28 -11.38
CA GLU A 70 32.46 -16.65 -11.72
C GLU A 70 31.27 -17.61 -11.73
N VAL A 71 30.40 -17.57 -10.71
CA VAL A 71 29.18 -18.40 -10.67
C VAL A 71 28.27 -18.10 -11.87
N ARG A 72 28.04 -16.81 -12.19
CA ARG A 72 27.20 -16.43 -13.34
C ARG A 72 27.75 -16.87 -14.70
N ARG A 73 29.08 -16.92 -14.86
CA ARG A 73 29.70 -17.45 -16.10
C ARG A 73 29.55 -18.95 -16.19
N ARG A 74 29.66 -19.64 -15.06
CA ARG A 74 29.60 -21.11 -14.98
C ARG A 74 28.19 -21.68 -15.13
N GLU A 75 27.16 -20.91 -14.77
CA GLU A 75 25.74 -21.30 -14.88
C GLU A 75 25.00 -20.74 -16.11
N ARG A 76 25.70 -20.01 -16.99
CA ARG A 76 25.14 -19.64 -18.30
C ARG A 76 25.38 -20.78 -19.30
N PRO A 77 24.34 -21.24 -20.04
CA PRO A 77 24.52 -22.14 -21.18
C PRO A 77 25.42 -21.52 -22.25
#